data_AF-E9HU45-F1
#
_entry.id   AF-E9HU45-F1
#
_cell.length_a   1.000
_cell.length_b   1.000
_cell.length_c   1.000
_cell.angle_alpha   90.00
_cell.angle_beta   90.00
_cell.angle_gamma   90.00
#
_symmetry.space_group_name_H-M   'P 1'
#
loop_
_entity.id
_entity.type
_entity.pdbx_description
1 polymer ?
#
loop_
_entity_poly.entity_id
_entity_poly.type
_entity_poly.pdbx_seq_one_letter_code
_entity_poly.pdbx_strand_id
1 'polypeptide(L)'
;MAMPKCKSIRGKTGLKKKVSSMVHFPFVVEMSNYVETQGVAPSSLTYDLSAVLIHRGPSAYSGHYIAHIKDPVTGTWYKFNDEVVQKIEGTNFKLGIEEDLEDSKKGRAGAKVTKGSHGSSNAYMLVYSRRDAAKPESVPACSTTPSLSDPCSVLPPWVQTTIFNENENFEAWTRDTASRKVNH
;
A
#
# COMPACT_ATOMS: atom_id res chain seq x y z
N MET A 1 -10.74 7.13 5.67
CA MET A 1 -10.96 8.56 5.37
C MET A 1 -9.62 9.16 4.97
N ALA A 2 -9.42 9.50 3.70
CA ALA A 2 -8.19 10.15 3.24
C ALA A 2 -8.35 11.67 3.43
N MET A 3 -7.61 12.25 4.38
CA MET A 3 -7.50 13.70 4.49
C MET A 3 -6.21 14.12 3.81
N PRO A 4 -6.24 14.92 2.73
CA PRO A 4 -5.01 15.46 2.18
C PRO A 4 -4.31 16.29 3.25
N LYS A 5 -3.04 15.98 3.51
CA LYS A 5 -2.12 16.81 4.30
C LYS A 5 -1.82 18.12 3.57
N CYS A 6 -2.84 18.93 3.32
CA CYS A 6 -2.69 20.28 2.77
C CYS A 6 -3.24 21.30 3.76
N LYS A 7 -2.45 22.32 4.08
CA LYS A 7 -2.94 23.52 4.75
C LYS A 7 -3.31 24.51 3.64
N SER A 8 -4.56 24.94 3.62
CA SER A 8 -4.94 26.16 2.92
C SER A 8 -4.38 27.33 3.70
N ILE A 9 -3.42 28.05 3.12
CA ILE A 9 -2.90 29.27 3.74
C ILE A 9 -3.99 30.33 3.53
N ARG A 10 -4.76 30.63 4.58
CA ARG A 10 -5.67 31.79 4.59
C ARG A 10 -4.82 33.07 4.57
N GLY A 11 -4.42 33.46 3.36
CA GLY A 11 -3.65 34.66 3.07
C GLY A 11 -3.63 34.93 1.57
N LYS A 12 -4.63 35.68 1.09
CA LYS A 12 -4.77 36.39 -0.20
C LYS A 12 -4.50 35.65 -1.54
N THR A 13 -3.97 34.43 -1.57
CA THR A 13 -3.49 33.76 -2.82
C THR A 13 -4.10 32.39 -3.11
N GLY A 14 -4.92 31.80 -2.22
CA GLY A 14 -5.61 30.52 -2.46
C GLY A 14 -4.70 29.29 -2.67
N LEU A 15 -3.37 29.44 -2.51
CA LEU A 15 -2.40 28.40 -2.81
C LEU A 15 -2.33 27.34 -1.70
N LYS A 16 -2.40 26.06 -2.08
CA LYS A 16 -2.28 24.90 -1.19
C LYS A 16 -0.80 24.60 -0.93
N LYS A 17 -0.45 24.40 0.34
CA LYS A 17 0.90 23.95 0.74
C LYS A 17 0.83 22.58 1.39
N LYS A 18 1.75 21.69 1.02
CA LYS A 18 1.89 20.38 1.64
C LYS A 18 2.29 20.54 3.10
N VAL A 19 1.63 19.81 3.98
CA VAL A 19 1.98 19.74 5.39
C VAL A 19 2.97 18.59 5.56
N SER A 20 4.23 18.94 5.80
CA SER A 20 5.32 17.99 6.04
C SER A 20 5.55 17.67 7.52
N SER A 21 4.62 18.05 8.40
CA SER A 21 4.72 17.69 9.82
C SER A 21 4.60 16.18 9.99
N MET A 22 5.45 15.62 10.85
CA MET A 22 5.44 14.21 11.18
C MET A 22 4.10 13.84 11.85
N VAL A 23 3.49 12.76 11.38
CA VAL A 23 2.30 12.16 12.00
C VAL A 23 2.67 10.76 12.45
N HIS A 24 2.28 10.43 13.69
CA HIS A 24 2.41 9.09 14.23
C HIS A 24 1.10 8.35 14.06
N PHE A 25 1.18 7.08 13.69
CA PHE A 25 0.04 6.20 13.53
C PHE A 25 0.38 4.81 14.05
N PRO A 26 -0.52 4.13 14.77
CA PRO A 26 -0.26 2.81 15.31
C PRO A 26 -0.45 1.72 14.24
N PHE A 27 0.14 0.54 14.46
CA PHE A 27 -0.18 -0.62 13.62
C PHE A 27 -1.57 -1.19 13.90
N VAL A 28 -2.10 -0.92 15.10
CA VAL A 28 -3.38 -1.42 15.58
C VAL A 28 -4.15 -0.25 16.16
N VAL A 29 -5.40 -0.07 15.72
CA VAL A 29 -6.30 0.95 16.27
C VAL A 29 -7.52 0.28 16.88
N GLU A 30 -7.83 0.65 18.11
CA GLU A 30 -9.08 0.34 18.80
C GLU A 30 -10.03 1.53 18.56
N MET A 31 -11.16 1.28 17.90
CA MET A 31 -12.11 2.34 17.52
C MET A 31 -13.41 2.34 18.36
N SER A 32 -13.61 1.37 19.25
CA SER A 32 -14.88 1.23 19.99
C SER A 32 -15.23 2.49 20.79
N ASN A 33 -14.22 3.19 21.32
CA ASN A 33 -14.41 4.44 22.07
C ASN A 33 -14.85 5.65 21.21
N TYR A 34 -14.81 5.53 19.88
CA TYR A 34 -15.11 6.64 18.95
C TYR A 34 -16.38 6.39 18.12
N VAL A 35 -17.06 5.26 18.34
CA VAL A 35 -18.26 4.87 17.61
C VAL A 35 -19.40 4.73 18.60
N GLU A 36 -20.50 5.45 18.35
CA GLU A 36 -21.70 5.31 19.16
C GLU A 36 -22.44 4.03 18.76
N THR A 37 -22.48 3.06 19.67
CA THR A 37 -23.22 1.82 19.50
C THR A 37 -24.61 2.00 20.10
N GLN A 38 -25.66 2.00 19.27
CA GLN A 38 -27.05 2.13 19.69
C GLN A 38 -27.51 0.92 20.55
N GLY A 39 -27.07 0.85 21.80
CA GLY A 39 -27.51 -0.16 22.79
C GLY A 39 -26.93 -1.57 22.61
N VAL A 40 -26.11 -1.83 21.58
CA VAL A 40 -25.39 -3.10 21.42
C VAL A 40 -24.03 -2.98 22.11
N ALA A 41 -23.66 -3.95 22.95
CA ALA A 41 -22.34 -3.99 23.57
C ALA A 41 -21.27 -3.90 22.46
N PRO A 42 -20.22 -3.07 22.62
CA PRO A 42 -19.23 -2.91 21.57
C PRO A 42 -18.54 -4.25 21.33
N SER A 43 -18.79 -4.87 20.17
CA SER A 43 -17.86 -5.86 19.65
C SER A 43 -16.52 -5.16 19.49
N SER A 44 -15.41 -5.83 19.80
CA SER A 44 -14.10 -5.20 19.75
C SER A 44 -13.83 -4.66 18.34
N LEU A 45 -13.92 -3.33 18.16
CA LEU A 45 -13.69 -2.66 16.87
C LEU A 45 -12.20 -2.40 16.68
N THR A 46 -11.45 -3.51 16.59
CA THR A 46 -10.00 -3.47 16.39
C THR A 46 -9.65 -3.57 14.92
N TYR A 47 -8.77 -2.69 14.46
CA TYR A 47 -8.31 -2.63 13.09
C TYR A 47 -6.79 -2.72 13.01
N ASP A 48 -6.29 -3.47 12.04
CA ASP A 48 -4.87 -3.55 11.71
C ASP A 48 -4.54 -2.71 10.49
N LEU A 49 -3.39 -2.03 10.52
CA LEU A 49 -2.86 -1.29 9.39
C LEU A 49 -2.57 -2.26 8.24
N SER A 50 -3.22 -2.03 7.10
CA SER A 50 -3.15 -2.90 5.92
C SER A 50 -2.46 -2.21 4.73
N ALA A 51 -2.54 -0.89 4.61
CA ALA A 51 -1.78 -0.16 3.61
C ALA A 51 -1.45 1.27 4.03
N VAL A 52 -0.36 1.80 3.47
CA VAL A 52 0.07 3.19 3.64
C VAL A 52 0.45 3.76 2.27
N LEU A 53 -0.25 4.82 1.87
CA LEU A 53 0.08 5.60 0.68
C LEU A 53 0.97 6.77 1.08
N ILE A 54 2.14 6.85 0.44
CA ILE A 54 3.14 7.89 0.63
C ILE A 54 3.09 8.85 -0.56
N HIS A 55 3.10 10.15 -0.29
CA HIS A 55 3.33 11.18 -1.29
C HIS A 55 4.73 11.78 -1.10
N ARG A 56 5.63 11.58 -2.04
CA ARG A 56 7.00 12.12 -2.07
C ARG A 56 7.02 13.42 -2.86
N GLY A 57 7.74 14.42 -2.34
CA GLY A 57 7.87 15.74 -2.98
C GLY A 57 7.33 16.89 -2.11
N PRO A 58 7.81 18.12 -2.34
CA PRO A 58 7.48 19.27 -1.51
C PRO A 58 6.14 19.94 -1.85
N SER A 59 5.66 19.74 -3.08
CA SER A 59 4.44 20.37 -3.59
C SER A 59 3.18 19.66 -3.07
N ALA A 60 2.06 20.38 -3.02
CA ALA A 60 0.73 19.79 -2.81
C ALA A 60 0.05 19.41 -4.14
N TYR A 61 0.60 19.86 -5.26
CA TYR A 61 0.03 19.72 -6.61
C TYR A 61 0.72 18.65 -7.44
N SER A 62 1.95 18.30 -7.08
CA SER A 62 2.80 17.37 -7.80
C SER A 62 3.71 16.63 -6.83
N GLY A 63 4.09 15.42 -7.22
CA GLY A 63 4.94 14.55 -6.45
C GLY A 63 4.77 13.12 -6.92
N HIS A 64 5.46 12.22 -6.23
CA HIS A 64 5.52 10.80 -6.55
C HIS A 64 4.77 9.97 -5.51
N TYR A 65 4.00 8.97 -5.94
CA TYR A 65 3.18 8.16 -5.05
C TYR A 65 3.74 6.76 -4.91
N ILE A 66 3.89 6.31 -3.66
CA ILE A 66 4.40 4.97 -3.35
C ILE A 66 3.42 4.32 -2.38
N ALA A 67 2.97 3.12 -2.70
CA ALA A 67 2.06 2.36 -1.84
C ALA A 67 2.84 1.27 -1.09
N HIS A 68 2.64 1.19 0.22
CA HIS A 68 3.08 0.05 1.02
C HIS A 68 1.84 -0.75 1.37
N ILE A 69 1.78 -2.01 0.98
CA ILE A 69 0.60 -2.86 1.16
C ILE A 69 1.03 -4.14 1.87
N LYS A 70 0.26 -4.52 2.89
CA LYS A 70 0.41 -5.78 3.60
C LYS A 70 -0.43 -6.84 2.91
N ASP A 71 0.21 -7.93 2.53
CA ASP A 71 -0.51 -9.13 2.12
C ASP A 71 -1.32 -9.67 3.32
N PRO A 72 -2.66 -9.77 3.21
CA PRO A 72 -3.49 -10.25 4.31
C PRO A 72 -3.22 -11.71 4.66
N VAL A 73 -2.76 -12.53 3.71
CA VAL A 73 -2.52 -13.97 3.90
C VAL A 73 -1.19 -14.19 4.60
N THR A 74 -0.08 -13.77 3.98
CA THR A 74 1.27 -14.00 4.55
C THR A 74 1.63 -12.99 5.64
N GLY A 75 0.94 -11.85 5.72
CA GLY A 75 1.30 -10.74 6.60
C GLY A 75 2.54 -9.95 6.14
N THR A 76 3.11 -10.31 4.99
CA THR A 76 4.31 -9.68 4.42
C THR A 76 3.97 -8.32 3.84
N TRP A 77 4.85 -7.35 4.03
CA TRP A 77 4.71 -6.03 3.42
C TRP A 77 5.44 -5.94 2.09
N TYR A 78 4.84 -5.21 1.16
CA TYR A 78 5.39 -4.93 -0.15
C TYR A 78 5.35 -3.42 -0.43
N LYS A 79 6.41 -2.91 -1.04
CA LYS A 79 6.51 -1.55 -1.57
C LYS A 79 6.21 -1.60 -3.06
N PHE A 80 5.15 -0.93 -3.46
CA PHE A 80 4.73 -0.72 -4.84
C PHE A 80 5.15 0.68 -5.26
N ASN A 81 6.14 0.74 -6.15
CA ASN A 81 6.71 1.95 -6.72
C ASN A 81 6.60 1.85 -8.25
N ASP A 82 5.44 2.21 -8.78
CA ASP A 82 5.08 2.03 -10.19
C ASP A 82 5.33 0.59 -10.68
N GLU A 83 6.18 0.40 -11.68
CA GLU A 83 6.55 -0.92 -12.22
C GLU A 83 7.40 -1.77 -11.25
N VAL A 84 7.96 -1.17 -10.20
CA VAL A 84 8.86 -1.85 -9.26
C VAL A 84 8.11 -2.27 -7.99
N VAL A 85 8.01 -3.58 -7.79
CA VAL A 85 7.44 -4.17 -6.56
C VAL A 85 8.54 -4.83 -5.76
N GLN A 86 8.68 -4.46 -4.49
CA GLN A 86 9.72 -4.99 -3.60
C GLN A 86 9.10 -5.56 -2.32
N LYS A 87 9.52 -6.77 -1.95
CA LYS A 87 9.20 -7.36 -0.65
C LYS A 87 10.00 -6.67 0.44
N ILE A 88 9.35 -6.30 1.54
CA ILE A 88 9.98 -5.67 2.70
C ILE A 88 10.28 -6.76 3.73
N GLU A 89 11.56 -7.00 4.01
CA GLU A 89 12.02 -8.03 4.94
C GLU A 89 12.30 -7.48 6.35
N GLY A 90 11.91 -8.26 7.36
CA GLY A 90 12.25 -8.00 8.77
C GLY A 90 11.46 -6.88 9.46
N THR A 91 11.94 -6.49 10.65
CA THR A 91 11.38 -5.40 11.48
C THR A 91 11.76 -4.00 10.98
N ASN A 92 12.50 -3.90 9.86
CA ASN A 92 12.87 -2.65 9.18
C ASN A 92 11.70 -2.05 8.40
N PHE A 93 10.53 -1.99 9.03
CA PHE A 93 9.36 -1.37 8.46
C PHE A 93 9.49 0.17 8.52
N LYS A 94 10.35 0.72 7.68
CA LYS A 94 10.64 2.16 7.58
C LYS A 94 9.78 2.81 6.50
N LEU A 95 8.48 2.93 6.73
CA LEU A 95 7.57 3.59 5.76
C LEU A 95 8.04 5.01 5.44
N GLY A 96 8.53 5.21 4.22
CA GLY A 96 8.86 6.52 3.67
C GLY A 96 10.10 7.21 4.24
N ILE A 97 11.03 6.45 4.87
CA ILE A 97 12.30 7.01 5.40
C ILE A 97 13.49 6.70 4.49
N GLU A 98 13.48 5.59 3.74
CA GLU A 98 14.71 5.05 3.15
C GLU A 98 15.32 5.90 2.04
N GLU A 99 14.54 6.67 1.28
CA GLU A 99 15.06 7.44 0.12
C GLU A 99 15.36 8.91 0.41
N ASP A 100 15.01 9.45 1.59
CA ASP A 100 15.43 10.82 1.96
C ASP A 100 16.89 10.86 2.45
N LEU A 101 17.52 9.68 2.61
CA LEU A 101 18.88 9.52 3.11
C LEU A 101 19.96 9.66 2.03
N GLU A 102 19.66 9.41 0.76
CA GLU A 102 20.67 9.52 -0.30
C GLU A 102 20.94 10.98 -0.72
N ASP A 103 19.98 11.89 -0.52
CA ASP A 103 20.09 13.31 -0.90
C ASP A 103 20.34 14.29 0.27
N SER A 104 20.50 13.80 1.49
CA SER A 104 20.68 14.67 2.66
C SER A 104 21.71 14.15 3.65
N LYS A 105 22.97 14.48 3.38
CA LYS A 105 24.02 14.61 4.43
C LYS A 105 23.61 15.70 5.42
N LYS A 106 22.76 15.38 6.40
CA LYS A 106 22.64 16.05 7.70
C LYS A 106 21.82 15.20 8.64
N GLY A 107 22.53 14.58 9.61
CA GLY A 107 21.94 13.74 10.64
C GLY A 107 20.84 14.47 11.41
N ARG A 108 19.69 13.82 11.50
CA ARG A 108 18.69 14.08 12.55
C ARG A 108 18.49 12.79 13.32
N ALA A 109 18.82 12.85 14.60
CA ALA A 109 18.66 11.76 15.55
C ALA A 109 17.23 11.19 15.45
N GLY A 110 17.15 9.88 15.19
CA GLY A 110 15.88 9.17 15.09
C GLY A 110 15.10 9.32 16.40
N ALA A 111 13.88 9.85 16.29
CA ALA A 111 12.92 9.77 17.38
C ALA A 111 12.70 8.29 17.71
N LYS A 112 12.87 7.92 18.99
CA LYS A 112 12.60 6.55 19.48
C LYS A 112 11.13 6.23 19.19
N VAL A 113 10.93 5.39 18.16
CA VAL A 113 9.65 4.78 17.85
C VAL A 113 9.26 3.87 19.02
N THR A 114 8.12 4.15 19.65
CA THR A 114 7.52 3.27 20.66
C THR A 114 7.05 1.99 19.97
N LYS A 115 7.28 0.84 20.62
CA LYS A 115 6.90 -0.50 20.12
C LYS A 115 5.42 -0.50 19.70
N GLY A 116 5.13 -0.52 18.40
CA GLY A 116 3.76 -0.60 17.86
C GLY A 116 3.21 0.65 17.15
N SER A 117 4.00 1.71 16.96
CA SER A 117 3.61 2.88 16.15
C SER A 117 4.66 3.23 15.09
N HIS A 118 4.26 3.92 14.02
CA HIS A 118 5.14 4.42 12.97
C HIS A 118 4.93 5.93 12.77
N GLY A 119 6.02 6.66 12.46
CA GLY A 119 5.99 8.10 12.21
C GLY A 119 6.34 8.42 10.76
N SER A 120 5.56 9.28 10.10
CA SER A 120 5.89 9.77 8.75
C SER A 120 5.39 11.20 8.48
N SER A 121 6.26 12.02 7.90
CA SER A 121 5.92 13.33 7.31
C SER A 121 5.23 13.20 5.96
N ASN A 122 5.43 12.07 5.26
CA ASN A 122 5.00 11.86 3.87
C ASN A 122 3.79 10.92 3.73
N ALA A 123 3.36 10.26 4.80
CA ALA A 123 2.10 9.50 4.80
C ALA A 123 0.93 10.40 4.40
N TYR A 124 0.26 10.01 3.32
CA TYR A 124 -0.86 10.72 2.71
C TYR A 124 -2.19 10.03 3.02
N MET A 125 -2.24 8.70 2.96
CA MET A 125 -3.41 7.92 3.32
C MET A 125 -3.01 6.66 4.10
N LEU A 126 -3.79 6.33 5.13
CA LEU A 126 -3.66 5.10 5.91
C LEU A 126 -4.90 4.25 5.68
N VAL A 127 -4.71 2.97 5.43
CA VAL A 127 -5.77 1.98 5.27
C VAL A 127 -5.66 0.98 6.42
N TYR A 128 -6.78 0.79 7.11
CA TYR A 128 -6.91 -0.14 8.21
C TYR A 128 -8.03 -1.13 7.89
N SER A 129 -7.79 -2.40 8.18
CA SER A 129 -8.75 -3.49 7.98
C SER A 129 -9.23 -4.00 9.32
N ARG A 130 -10.55 -4.21 9.47
CA ARG A 130 -11.15 -4.72 10.71
C ARG A 130 -10.73 -6.18 10.92
N ARG A 131 -10.33 -6.55 12.14
CA ARG A 131 -9.80 -7.90 12.42
C ARG A 131 -10.82 -9.03 12.28
N ASP A 132 -12.05 -8.75 12.63
CA ASP A 132 -13.22 -9.63 12.60
C ASP A 132 -14.01 -9.50 11.29
N ALA A 133 -13.63 -8.60 10.38
CA ALA A 133 -14.13 -8.68 9.01
C ALA A 133 -13.60 -9.99 8.43
N ALA A 134 -14.47 -10.77 7.77
CA ALA A 134 -14.09 -12.02 7.14
C ALA A 134 -12.79 -11.82 6.37
N LYS A 135 -11.70 -12.38 6.89
CA LYS A 135 -10.43 -12.40 6.20
C LYS A 135 -10.70 -13.11 4.88
N PRO A 136 -10.17 -12.67 3.73
CA PRO A 136 -10.27 -13.47 2.51
C PRO A 136 -9.74 -14.84 2.88
N GLU A 137 -10.64 -15.82 2.99
CA GLU A 137 -10.29 -17.18 3.35
C GLU A 137 -9.16 -17.57 2.42
N SER A 138 -8.05 -18.06 2.97
CA SER A 138 -7.23 -18.99 2.21
C SER A 138 -8.22 -20.05 1.76
N VAL A 139 -8.50 -20.08 0.46
CA VAL A 139 -9.46 -20.97 -0.20
C VAL A 139 -9.51 -22.28 0.58
N PRO A 140 -10.66 -22.69 1.15
CA PRO A 140 -10.70 -23.88 1.98
C PRO A 140 -10.13 -25.02 1.16
N ALA A 141 -9.16 -25.72 1.72
CA ALA A 141 -8.64 -26.98 1.20
C ALA A 141 -9.81 -27.98 1.22
N CYS A 142 -10.70 -27.89 0.23
CA CYS A 142 -11.71 -28.89 -0.01
C CYS A 142 -10.96 -30.14 -0.44
N SER A 143 -10.96 -31.11 0.45
CA SER A 143 -10.51 -32.47 0.24
C SER A 143 -11.26 -33.09 -0.95
N THR A 144 -10.70 -32.91 -2.15
CA THR A 144 -10.70 -33.78 -3.34
C THR A 144 -10.44 -32.88 -4.56
N THR A 145 -9.16 -32.59 -4.88
CA THR A 145 -8.59 -32.37 -6.22
C THR A 145 -7.14 -31.86 -6.09
N PRO A 146 -6.22 -32.26 -6.98
CA PRO A 146 -4.79 -32.03 -6.80
C PRO A 146 -4.35 -30.62 -7.21
N SER A 147 -3.40 -30.08 -6.46
CA SER A 147 -2.55 -28.90 -6.72
C SER A 147 -3.20 -27.58 -7.13
N LEU A 148 -3.03 -26.58 -6.27
CA LEU A 148 -3.00 -25.16 -6.63
C LEU A 148 -2.11 -24.96 -7.87
N SER A 149 -2.68 -24.68 -9.05
CA SER A 149 -1.84 -24.41 -10.23
C SER A 149 -2.29 -23.28 -11.14
N ASP A 150 -3.53 -22.77 -11.06
CA ASP A 150 -3.90 -21.63 -11.90
C ASP A 150 -4.89 -20.64 -11.24
N PRO A 151 -4.45 -19.44 -10.82
CA PRO A 151 -5.33 -18.39 -10.31
C PRO A 151 -6.35 -17.87 -11.35
N CYS A 152 -6.13 -18.11 -12.65
CA CYS A 152 -7.08 -17.74 -13.70
C CYS A 152 -8.34 -18.63 -13.69
N SER A 153 -8.30 -19.82 -13.07
CA SER A 153 -9.44 -20.76 -13.03
C SER A 153 -10.67 -20.21 -12.29
N VAL A 154 -10.49 -19.19 -11.45
CA VAL A 154 -11.56 -18.50 -10.69
C VAL A 154 -12.23 -17.41 -11.52
N LEU A 155 -11.63 -17.00 -12.65
CA LEU A 155 -12.15 -15.95 -13.51
C LEU A 155 -13.22 -16.49 -14.48
N PRO A 156 -14.20 -15.67 -14.92
CA PRO A 156 -15.14 -16.07 -15.96
C PRO A 156 -14.44 -16.53 -17.25
N PRO A 157 -14.99 -17.50 -18.01
CA PRO A 157 -14.32 -18.06 -19.19
C PRO A 157 -13.87 -17.02 -20.22
N TRP A 158 -14.69 -16.00 -20.48
CA TRP A 158 -14.35 -14.95 -21.44
C TRP A 158 -13.16 -14.07 -20.98
N VAL A 159 -12.97 -13.90 -19.67
CA VAL A 159 -11.82 -13.18 -19.11
C VAL A 159 -10.55 -14.02 -19.29
N GLN A 160 -10.65 -15.33 -19.02
CA GLN A 160 -9.54 -16.25 -19.23
C GLN A 160 -9.07 -16.25 -20.69
N THR A 161 -10.01 -16.36 -21.64
CA THR A 161 -9.70 -16.27 -23.08
C THR A 161 -9.05 -14.95 -23.45
N THR A 162 -9.53 -13.83 -22.89
CA THR A 162 -8.96 -12.51 -23.17
C THR A 162 -7.52 -12.40 -22.66
N ILE A 163 -7.26 -12.81 -21.42
CA ILE A 163 -5.92 -12.81 -20.83
C ILE A 163 -4.97 -13.70 -21.64
N PHE A 164 -5.42 -14.89 -22.04
CA PHE A 164 -4.63 -15.80 -22.86
C PHE A 164 -4.21 -15.14 -24.19
N ASN A 165 -5.18 -14.57 -24.92
CA ASN A 165 -4.92 -13.91 -26.20
C ASN A 165 -4.01 -12.69 -26.04
N GLU A 166 -4.19 -11.88 -24.99
CA GLU A 166 -3.34 -10.72 -24.72
C GLU A 166 -1.89 -11.12 -24.38
N ASN A 167 -1.72 -12.21 -23.63
CA ASN A 167 -0.39 -12.75 -23.33
C ASN A 167 0.30 -13.26 -24.60
N GLU A 168 -0.40 -14.00 -25.47
CA GLU A 168 0.16 -14.45 -26.76
C GLU A 168 0.58 -13.26 -27.65
N ASN A 169 -0.27 -12.22 -27.70
CA ASN A 169 0.03 -10.99 -28.44
C ASN A 169 1.27 -10.28 -27.87
N PHE A 170 1.42 -10.23 -26.55
CA PHE A 170 2.59 -9.65 -25.89
C PHE A 170 3.88 -10.41 -26.21
N GLU A 171 3.84 -11.74 -26.20
CA GLU A 171 4.99 -12.59 -26.57
C GLU A 171 5.38 -12.43 -28.05
N ALA A 172 4.39 -12.35 -28.95
CA ALA A 172 4.63 -12.09 -30.36
C ALA A 172 5.27 -10.71 -30.58
N TRP A 173 4.74 -9.66 -29.94
CA TRP A 173 5.29 -8.32 -29.97
C TRP A 173 6.74 -8.27 -29.44
N THR A 174 7.02 -9.00 -28.37
CA THR A 174 8.36 -9.10 -27.79
C THR A 174 9.35 -9.74 -28.77
N ARG A 175 8.95 -10.84 -29.46
CA ARG A 175 9.78 -11.49 -30.49
C ARG A 175 10.07 -10.60 -31.70
N ASP A 176 9.07 -9.88 -32.21
CA ASP A 176 9.25 -8.94 -33.32
C ASP A 176 10.18 -7.78 -32.93
N THR A 177 9.96 -7.19 -31.74
CA THR A 177 10.80 -6.10 -31.23
C THR A 177 12.25 -6.53 -31.03
N ALA A 178 12.48 -7.76 -30.53
CA ALA A 178 13.82 -8.32 -30.41
C ALA A 178 14.48 -8.55 -31.78
N SER A 179 13.74 -9.08 -32.76
CA SER A 179 14.25 -9.34 -34.12
C SER A 179 14.67 -8.05 -34.84
N ARG A 180 13.93 -6.95 -34.66
CA ARG A 180 14.28 -5.63 -35.23
C ARG A 180 15.55 -5.03 -34.64
N LYS A 181 15.85 -5.32 -33.37
CA LYS A 181 17.08 -4.85 -32.70
C LYS A 181 18.34 -5.61 -33.13
N VAL A 182 18.19 -6.81 -33.69
CA VAL A 182 19.32 -7.65 -34.16
C VAL A 182 19.71 -7.31 -35.60
N ASN A 183 18.78 -6.80 -36.40
CA ASN A 183 18.99 -6.47 -37.81
C ASN A 183 19.50 -5.04 -38.05
N HIS A 184 19.97 -4.35 -36.99
CA HIS A 184 20.45 -2.98 -37.05
C HIS A 184 21.71 -2.81 -36.20
#